data_AF-A0A7H1NND0-F1
#
_entry.id   AF-A0A7H1NND0-F1
#
_cell.length_a   1.000
_cell.length_b   1.000
_cell.length_c   1.000
_cell.angle_alpha   90.00
_cell.angle_beta   90.00
_cell.angle_gamma   90.00
#
_symmetry.space_group_name_H-M   'P 1'
#
loop_
_entity.id
_entity.type
_entity.pdbx_description
1 polymer ?
#
loop_
_entity_poly.entity_id
_entity_poly.type
_entity_poly.pdbx_seq_one_letter_code
_entity_poly.pdbx_strand_id
1 'polypeptide(L)' 'MADTALKTANSGYLTRRLVDVAQDSIIIEQDCGTERGLSLRAVMDGGEVISSLSERVLGRTAAADVVHPSLTAF' A
#
# COMPACT_ATOMS: atom_id res chain seq x y z
N MET A 1 27.02 -4.12 19.91
CA MET A 1 27.41 -4.34 18.50
C MET A 1 26.84 -5.64 17.92
N ALA A 2 26.71 -6.71 18.72
CA ALA A 2 26.10 -7.97 18.28
C ALA A 2 24.63 -7.83 17.82
N ASP A 3 23.79 -7.06 18.53
CA ASP A 3 22.37 -6.88 18.16
C ASP A 3 22.18 -6.22 16.80
N THR A 4 23.04 -5.24 16.46
CA THR A 4 23.01 -4.60 15.15
C THR A 4 23.37 -5.60 14.06
N ALA A 5 24.43 -6.39 14.26
CA ALA A 5 24.85 -7.40 13.29
C ALA A 5 23.78 -8.49 13.09
N LEU A 6 23.13 -8.93 14.17
CA LEU A 6 22.04 -9.92 14.11
C LEU A 6 20.81 -9.35 13.39
N LYS A 7 20.41 -8.11 13.68
CA LYS A 7 19.31 -7.43 12.99
C LYS A 7 19.60 -7.27 11.49
N THR A 8 20.83 -6.93 11.12
CA THR A 8 21.26 -6.86 9.70
C THR A 8 21.13 -8.21 9.01
N ALA A 9 21.58 -9.30 9.64
CA ALA A 9 21.46 -10.64 9.08
C ALA A 9 19.99 -11.05 8.87
N ASN A 10 19.13 -10.74 9.84
CA ASN A 10 17.70 -11.05 9.75
C ASN A 10 17.00 -10.24 8.65
N SER A 11 17.28 -8.94 8.53
CA SER A 11 16.74 -8.12 7.45
C SER A 11 17.22 -8.63 6.09
N GLY A 12 18.50 -9.00 5.94
CA GLY A 12 19.03 -9.57 4.69
C GLY A 12 18.37 -10.89 4.31
N TYR A 13 18.15 -11.77 5.28
CA TYR A 13 17.44 -13.03 5.06
C TYR A 13 15.99 -12.80 4.63
N LEU A 14 15.28 -11.88 5.29
CA LEU A 14 13.90 -11.52 4.93
C LEU A 14 13.83 -10.94 3.52
N THR A 15 14.71 -10.00 3.17
CA THR A 15 14.76 -9.42 1.82
C THR A 15 14.94 -10.50 0.76
N ARG A 16 15.85 -11.47 0.97
CA ARG A 16 16.02 -12.59 0.02
C ARG A 16 14.72 -13.36 -0.18
N ARG A 17 14.04 -13.73 0.91
CA ARG A 17 12.76 -14.47 0.81
C ARG A 17 11.67 -13.68 0.11
N LEU A 18 11.59 -12.37 0.36
CA LEU A 18 10.63 -11.50 -0.31
C LEU A 18 10.91 -11.41 -1.81
N VAL A 19 12.18 -11.32 -2.20
CA VAL A 19 12.59 -11.33 -3.61
C VAL A 19 12.24 -12.67 -4.25
N ASP A 20 12.55 -13.80 -3.60
CA ASP A 20 12.24 -15.14 -4.13
C ASP A 20 10.73 -15.31 -4.42
N VAL A 21 9.85 -14.72 -3.59
CA VAL A 21 8.39 -14.77 -3.78
C VAL A 21 7.90 -13.82 -4.89
N ALA A 22 8.48 -12.62 -4.97
CA ALA A 22 8.04 -11.58 -5.91
C ALA A 22 8.75 -11.62 -7.27
N GLN A 23 9.71 -12.53 -7.47
CA GLN A 23 10.62 -12.55 -8.62
C GLN A 23 9.90 -12.54 -9.98
N ASP A 24 8.75 -13.20 -10.06
CA ASP A 24 7.98 -13.32 -11.31
C ASP A 24 6.82 -12.30 -11.41
N SER A 25 6.80 -11.28 -10.55
CA SER A 25 5.78 -10.20 -10.59
C SER A 25 6.21 -9.07 -11.52
N ILE A 26 5.87 -9.21 -12.81
CA ILE A 26 6.28 -8.29 -13.88
C ILE A 26 5.05 -7.56 -14.45
N ILE A 27 5.17 -6.25 -14.70
CA ILE A 27 4.13 -5.47 -15.39
C ILE A 27 4.16 -5.79 -16.88
N ILE A 28 3.09 -6.42 -17.38
CA ILE A 28 3.00 -6.88 -18.78
C ILE A 28 1.91 -6.18 -19.59
N GLU A 29 1.00 -5.45 -18.94
CA GLU A 29 -0.10 -4.73 -19.57
C GLU A 29 -0.36 -3.39 -18.87
N GLN A 30 -0.98 -2.45 -19.58
CA GLN A 30 -1.28 -1.11 -19.04
C GLN A 30 -2.57 -1.07 -18.22
N ASP A 31 -3.59 -1.82 -18.63
CA ASP A 31 -4.87 -1.93 -17.94
C ASP A 31 -5.39 -3.36 -18.02
N CYS A 32 -5.65 -3.95 -16.85
CA CYS A 32 -6.21 -5.29 -16.71
C CYS A 32 -7.75 -5.30 -16.74
N GLY A 33 -8.39 -4.12 -16.75
CA GLY A 33 -9.84 -3.93 -16.80
C GLY A 33 -10.58 -4.34 -15.54
N THR A 34 -9.90 -4.47 -14.39
CA THR A 34 -10.56 -4.89 -13.14
C THR A 34 -11.34 -3.75 -12.49
N GLU A 35 -12.55 -4.04 -12.05
CA GLU A 35 -13.37 -3.14 -11.22
C GLU A 35 -13.16 -3.36 -9.72
N ARG A 36 -12.30 -4.32 -9.33
CA ARG A 36 -12.03 -4.61 -7.92
C ARG A 36 -11.01 -3.63 -7.36
N GLY A 37 -11.27 -3.16 -6.14
CA GLY A 37 -10.37 -2.28 -5.41
C GLY A 37 -10.40 -2.51 -3.90
N LEU A 38 -9.60 -1.72 -3.18
CA LEU A 38 -9.58 -1.70 -1.72
C LEU A 38 -10.03 -0.33 -1.21
N SER A 39 -10.89 -0.29 -0.18
CA SER A 39 -11.26 0.95 0.48
C SER A 39 -10.13 1.45 1.37
N LEU A 40 -9.64 2.66 1.11
CA LEU A 40 -8.58 3.31 1.89
C LEU A 40 -9.15 4.39 2.82
N ARG A 41 -8.50 4.59 3.97
CA ARG A 41 -8.82 5.58 5.01
C ARG A 41 -7.53 6.13 5.60
N ALA A 42 -7.55 7.23 6.33
CA ALA A 42 -6.40 7.59 7.16
C ALA A 42 -6.12 6.48 8.19
N VAL A 43 -4.85 6.24 8.53
CA VAL A 43 -4.47 5.34 9.62
C VAL A 43 -4.41 6.16 10.90
N MET A 44 -5.12 5.69 11.92
CA MET A 44 -5.20 6.34 13.23
C MET A 44 -4.67 5.39 14.31
N ASP A 45 -3.91 5.93 15.26
CA ASP A 45 -3.50 5.24 16.50
C ASP A 45 -3.62 6.24 17.65
N GLY A 46 -4.23 5.81 18.76
CA GLY A 46 -4.46 6.69 19.92
C GLY A 46 -5.27 7.98 19.66
N GLY A 47 -5.96 8.08 18.52
CA GLY A 47 -6.67 9.31 18.10
C GLY A 47 -5.81 10.28 17.28
N GLU A 48 -4.53 9.98 17.08
CA GLU A 48 -3.66 10.73 16.18
C GLU A 48 -3.62 10.10 14.78
N VAL A 49 -3.50 10.95 13.77
CA VAL A 49 -3.32 10.51 12.38
C VAL A 49 -1.84 10.17 12.17
N ILE A 50 -1.53 8.88 12.07
CA ILE A 50 -0.17 8.39 11.81
C ILE A 50 0.17 8.42 10.32
N SER A 51 -0.84 8.28 9.46
CA SER A 51 -0.71 8.44 8.02
C SER A 51 -2.01 8.95 7.43
N SER A 52 -1.92 10.08 6.75
CA SER A 52 -3.05 10.76 6.12
C SER A 52 -3.60 9.96 4.94
N LEU A 53 -4.87 10.19 4.59
CA LEU A 53 -5.44 9.57 3.39
C LEU A 53 -4.66 9.97 2.13
N SER A 54 -4.25 11.24 2.03
CA SER A 54 -3.47 11.79 0.91
C SER A 54 -2.17 11.05 0.66
N GLU A 55 -1.40 10.74 1.70
CA GLU A 55 -0.15 9.97 1.57
C GLU A 55 -0.41 8.56 1.08
N ARG A 56 -1.49 7.93 1.53
CA ARG A 56 -1.83 6.55 1.18
C ARG A 56 -2.34 6.39 -0.25
N VAL A 57 -3.01 7.40 -0.79
CA VAL A 57 -3.58 7.36 -2.16
C VAL A 57 -2.63 7.90 -3.22
N LEU A 58 -1.53 8.54 -2.85
CA LEU A 58 -0.56 9.09 -3.79
C LEU A 58 -0.03 8.01 -4.74
N GLY A 59 -0.13 8.26 -6.05
CA GLY A 59 0.32 7.34 -7.10
C GLY A 59 -0.60 6.12 -7.33
N ARG A 60 -1.78 6.07 -6.69
CA ARG A 60 -2.81 5.05 -6.95
C ARG A 60 -3.88 5.58 -7.89
N THR A 61 -4.51 4.67 -8.62
CA THR A 61 -5.70 4.96 -9.46
C THR A 61 -6.97 4.62 -8.69
N ALA A 62 -8.01 5.45 -8.82
CA ALA A 62 -9.31 5.18 -8.21
C ALA A 62 -9.98 3.98 -8.90
N ALA A 63 -10.52 3.04 -8.13
CA ALA A 63 -11.24 1.88 -8.66
C ALA A 63 -12.69 2.20 -9.06
N ALA A 64 -13.25 3.30 -8.52
CA ALA A 64 -14.58 3.79 -8.82
C ALA A 64 -14.59 5.32 -8.69
N ASP A 65 -15.62 5.96 -9.24
CA ASP A 65 -15.78 7.42 -9.21
C ASP A 65 -15.79 7.96 -7.77
N VAL A 66 -14.99 9.01 -7.54
CA VAL A 66 -14.96 9.72 -6.26
C VAL A 66 -16.05 10.78 -6.28
N VAL A 67 -17.14 10.50 -5.56
CA VAL A 67 -18.30 11.38 -5.52
C VAL A 67 -18.11 12.48 -4.47
N HIS A 68 -18.41 13.72 -4.85
CA HIS A 68 -18.42 14.82 -3.90
C HIS A 68 -19.58 14.63 -2.89
N PRO A 69 -19.38 14.79 -1.57
CA PRO A 69 -20.41 14.53 -0.57
C PRO A 69 -21.73 15.30 -0.79
N SER A 70 -21.66 16.49 -1.39
CA SER A 70 -22.85 17.31 -1.68
C SER A 70 -23.69 16.78 -2.85
N LEU A 71 -23.17 15.88 -3.68
CA LEU A 71 -23.88 15.30 -4.83
C LEU A 71 -24.65 14.02 -4.45
N THR A 72 -24.52 13.55 -3.21
CA THR A 72 -25.10 12.27 -2.74
C THR A 72 -26.25 12.46 -1.73
N ALA A 73 -26.84 13.64 -1.65
CA ALA A 73 -28.00 13.90 -0.80
C ALA A 73 -29.30 13.41 -1.46
N PHE A 74 -29.87 12.32 -0.93
CA PHE A 74 -31.32 12.09 -0.87
C PHE A 74 -31.72 12.11 0.61
#